data_AF-A0A437SY50-F1
#
_entry.id   AF-A0A437SY50-F1
#
_cell.length_a   1.000
_cell.length_b   1.000
_cell.length_c   1.000
_cell.angle_alpha   90.00
_cell.angle_beta   90.00
_cell.angle_gamma   90.00
#
_symmetry.space_group_name_H-M   'P 1'
#
loop_
_entity.id
_entity.type
_entity.pdbx_description
1 polymer ?
#
loop_
_entity_poly.entity_id
_entity_poly.type
_entity_poly.pdbx_seq_one_letter_code
_entity_poly.pdbx_strand_id
1 'polypeptide(L)'
;MANLNDIKLSSQDILKKQFRSKVKGYDPDEVDTYLDQIISDYETFHQIIEDLYGQIGNLQRELMDAQQEQKKAAPVEKEADEVRTYTPTKRRMPVHQFNDEEENEQGEISTNMAIIQRISTLERKVYNLEQRVYGLK
;
A
#
# COMPACT_ATOMS: atom_id res chain seq x y z
N MET A 1 21.70 5.31 12.25
CA MET A 1 20.66 5.94 13.09
C MET A 1 20.83 5.37 14.49
N ALA A 2 20.73 6.19 15.54
CA ALA A 2 20.76 5.69 16.91
C ALA A 2 19.49 4.86 17.16
N ASN A 3 19.62 3.70 17.79
CA ASN A 3 18.49 2.87 18.17
C ASN A 3 17.99 3.28 19.57
N LEU A 4 16.70 3.05 19.84
CA LEU A 4 16.12 3.31 21.16
C LEU A 4 16.87 2.57 22.29
N ASN A 5 17.45 1.41 21.97
CA ASN A 5 18.26 0.59 22.87
C ASN A 5 19.65 1.20 23.18
N ASP A 6 20.08 2.23 22.45
CA ASP A 6 21.35 2.91 22.71
C ASP A 6 21.23 3.93 23.87
N ILE A 7 20.00 4.20 24.34
CA ILE A 7 19.73 5.05 25.50
C ILE A 7 20.10 4.31 26.78
N LYS A 8 21.07 4.84 27.52
CA LYS A 8 21.67 4.19 28.70
C LYS A 8 21.01 4.54 30.03
N LEU A 9 20.19 5.60 30.05
CA LEU A 9 19.60 6.17 31.27
C LEU A 9 18.12 6.44 31.02
N SER A 10 17.28 6.09 31.98
CA SER A 10 15.89 6.55 32.06
C SER A 10 15.76 7.74 33.00
N SER A 11 14.65 8.49 32.91
CA SER A 11 14.33 9.58 33.86
C SER A 11 14.38 9.10 35.32
N GLN A 12 13.90 7.87 35.56
CA GLN A 12 13.94 7.21 36.87
C GLN A 12 15.36 6.91 37.35
N ASP A 13 16.26 6.52 36.46
CA ASP A 13 17.65 6.23 36.80
C ASP A 13 18.42 7.51 37.16
N ILE A 14 18.10 8.62 36.47
CA ILE A 14 18.68 9.94 36.75
C ILE A 14 18.20 10.43 38.12
N LEU A 15 16.91 10.31 38.43
CA LEU A 15 16.33 10.70 39.72
C LEU A 15 16.94 9.92 40.91
N LYS A 16 17.18 8.62 40.73
CA LYS A 16 17.74 7.75 41.78
C LYS A 16 19.27 7.83 41.86
N LYS A 17 19.91 8.61 40.99
CA LYS A 17 21.36 8.69 40.94
C LYS A 17 21.89 9.41 42.16
N GLN A 18 22.78 8.74 42.90
CA GLN A 18 23.49 9.32 44.02
C GLN A 18 24.96 9.55 43.63
N PHE A 19 25.43 10.79 43.79
CA PHE A 19 26.81 11.16 43.51
C PHE A 19 27.66 11.07 44.78
N ARG A 20 28.93 10.68 44.61
CA ARG A 20 29.89 10.71 45.73
C ARG A 20 30.37 12.15 45.93
N SER A 21 30.18 12.67 47.13
CA SER A 21 30.72 13.99 47.50
C SER A 21 32.25 13.92 47.64
N LYS A 22 32.93 14.94 47.12
CA LYS A 22 34.38 15.14 47.22
C LYS A 22 34.65 16.59 47.63
N VAL A 23 35.74 16.83 48.35
CA VAL A 23 36.14 18.16 48.88
C VAL A 23 36.26 19.23 47.78
N LYS A 24 36.52 18.82 46.54
CA LYS A 24 36.44 19.68 45.35
C LYS A 24 35.45 19.02 44.38
N GLY A 25 34.35 19.70 44.12
CA GLY A 25 33.26 19.22 43.29
C GLY A 25 32.27 20.34 42.97
N TYR A 26 31.24 19.99 42.19
CA TYR A 26 30.11 20.87 41.94
C TYR A 26 29.23 20.97 43.19
N ASP A 27 28.48 22.06 43.29
CA ASP A 27 27.47 22.24 44.33
C ASP A 27 26.34 21.21 44.11
N PRO A 28 26.00 20.38 45.12
CA PRO A 28 24.89 19.44 45.02
C PRO A 28 23.58 20.11 44.60
N ASP A 29 23.29 21.32 45.08
CA ASP A 29 22.00 21.98 44.83
C ASP A 29 21.89 22.48 43.37
N GLU A 30 23.00 22.95 42.80
CA GLU A 30 23.07 23.35 41.39
C GLU A 30 22.96 22.13 40.47
N VAL A 31 23.62 21.02 40.84
CA VAL A 31 23.53 19.75 40.10
C VAL A 31 22.10 19.22 40.13
N ASP A 32 21.45 19.19 41.30
CA ASP A 32 20.08 18.67 41.42
C ASP A 32 19.09 19.51 40.60
N THR A 33 19.19 20.85 40.67
CA THR A 33 18.35 21.75 39.85
C THR A 33 18.55 21.52 38.35
N TYR A 34 19.78 21.21 37.93
CA TYR A 34 20.07 20.89 36.53
C TYR A 34 19.55 19.49 36.14
N LEU A 35 19.65 18.51 37.04
CA LEU A 35 19.14 17.16 36.82
C LEU A 35 17.61 17.14 36.72
N ASP A 36 16.89 17.99 37.46
CA ASP A 36 15.44 18.15 37.33
C ASP A 36 15.03 18.57 35.91
N GLN A 37 15.80 19.46 35.28
CA GLN A 37 15.55 19.86 33.88
C GLN A 37 15.79 18.70 32.93
N ILE A 38 16.89 17.95 33.11
CA ILE A 38 17.18 16.77 32.28
C ILE A 38 16.09 15.70 32.44
N ILE A 39 15.58 15.49 33.66
CA ILE A 39 14.49 14.55 33.92
C ILE A 39 13.24 14.95 33.12
N SER A 40 12.86 16.23 33.17
CA SER A 40 11.74 16.77 32.40
C SER A 40 11.91 16.57 30.89
N ASP A 41 13.11 16.79 30.36
CA ASP A 41 13.40 16.58 28.94
C ASP A 41 13.30 15.10 28.56
N TYR A 42 13.81 14.19 29.40
CA TYR A 42 13.69 12.75 29.15
C TYR A 42 12.24 12.25 29.17
N GLU A 43 11.41 12.77 30.06
CA GLU A 43 9.96 12.48 30.06
C GLU A 43 9.30 13.01 28.78
N THR A 44 9.65 14.22 28.36
CA THR A 44 9.15 14.84 27.12
C THR A 44 9.56 14.03 25.90
N PHE A 45 10.82 13.57 25.83
CA PHE A 45 11.28 12.71 24.74
C PHE A 45 10.53 11.38 24.71
N HIS A 46 10.22 10.78 25.86
CA HIS A 46 9.40 9.57 25.91
C HIS A 46 8.00 9.82 25.34
N GLN A 47 7.33 10.91 25.72
CA GLN A 47 6.01 11.25 25.18
C GLN A 47 6.06 11.45 23.66
N ILE A 48 7.05 12.19 23.14
CA ILE A 48 7.21 12.41 21.70
C ILE A 48 7.40 11.08 20.96
N ILE A 49 8.21 10.17 21.53
CA ILE A 49 8.45 8.86 20.94
C ILE A 49 7.16 8.03 20.91
N GLU A 50 6.38 8.01 22.00
CA GLU A 50 5.10 7.32 22.06
C GLU A 50 4.09 7.89 21.06
N ASP A 51 3.97 9.21 20.96
CA ASP A 51 3.10 9.89 20.01
C ASP A 51 3.48 9.55 18.57
N LEU A 52 4.77 9.53 18.24
CA LEU A 52 5.26 9.15 16.91
C LEU A 52 4.94 7.67 16.60
N TYR A 53 5.15 6.75 17.55
CA TYR A 53 4.76 5.36 17.36
C TYR A 53 3.25 5.20 17.18
N GLY A 54 2.45 5.96 17.92
CA GLY A 54 0.99 6.01 17.77
C GLY A 54 0.57 6.50 16.38
N GLN A 55 1.18 7.58 15.88
CA GLN A 55 0.93 8.11 14.54
C GLN A 55 1.32 7.10 13.45
N ILE A 56 2.47 6.44 13.59
CA ILE A 56 2.89 5.39 12.65
C ILE A 56 1.88 4.24 12.65
N GLY A 57 1.42 3.80 13.82
CA GLY A 57 0.41 2.75 13.94
C GLY A 57 -0.91 3.14 13.28
N ASN A 58 -1.38 4.37 13.48
CA ASN A 58 -2.60 4.89 12.86
C ASN A 58 -2.48 4.95 11.33
N LEU A 59 -1.38 5.50 10.82
CA LEU A 59 -1.11 5.58 9.38
C LEU A 59 -0.99 4.20 8.74
N GLN A 60 -0.32 3.25 9.39
CA GLN A 60 -0.24 1.87 8.90
C GLN A 60 -1.62 1.20 8.82
N ARG A 61 -2.50 1.48 9.80
CA ARG A 61 -3.87 0.98 9.80
C ARG A 61 -4.69 1.59 8.65
N GLU A 62 -4.61 2.91 8.46
CA GLU A 62 -5.30 3.61 7.38
C GLU A 62 -4.85 3.09 6.01
N LEU A 63 -3.55 2.85 5.81
CA LEU A 63 -3.03 2.24 4.60
C LEU A 63 -3.57 0.82 4.38
N MET A 64 -3.68 0.02 5.45
CA MET A 64 -4.21 -1.34 5.36
C MET A 64 -5.71 -1.34 5.02
N ASP A 65 -6.48 -0.45 5.62
CA ASP A 65 -7.91 -0.30 5.37
C ASP A 65 -8.16 0.19 3.93
N ALA A 66 -7.42 1.19 3.45
CA ALA A 66 -7.48 1.66 2.06
C ALA A 66 -7.10 0.56 1.05
N GLN A 67 -6.10 -0.27 1.36
CA GLN A 67 -5.75 -1.43 0.53
C GLN A 67 -6.85 -2.51 0.51
N GLN A 68 -7.61 -2.68 1.60
CA GLN A 68 -8.74 -3.60 1.63
C GLN A 68 -9.94 -3.06 0.84
N GLU A 69 -10.22 -1.75 0.91
CA GLU A 69 -11.27 -1.12 0.11
C GLU A 69 -10.99 -1.21 -1.40
N GLN A 70 -9.74 -1.01 -1.82
CA GLN A 70 -9.34 -1.21 -3.22
C GLN A 70 -9.50 -2.67 -3.69
N LYS A 71 -9.37 -3.65 -2.80
CA LYS A 71 -9.61 -5.07 -3.12
C LYS A 71 -11.10 -5.44 -3.14
N LYS A 72 -11.95 -4.74 -2.38
CA LYS A 72 -13.41 -4.95 -2.34
C LYS A 72 -14.16 -4.19 -3.42
N ALA A 73 -13.57 -3.14 -4.01
CA ALA A 73 -14.16 -2.35 -5.09
C ALA A 73 -13.98 -2.95 -6.50
N ALA A 74 -13.53 -4.20 -6.65
CA ALA A 74 -13.70 -4.95 -7.88
C ALA A 74 -15.16 -5.45 -7.96
N PRO A 75 -16.03 -4.87 -8.80
CA PRO A 75 -17.46 -5.16 -8.75
C PRO A 75 -17.73 -6.54 -9.35
N VAL A 76 -18.36 -7.39 -8.54
CA VAL A 76 -19.28 -8.43 -9.00
C VAL A 76 -20.66 -7.75 -9.15
N GLU A 77 -21.49 -8.28 -10.07
CA GLU A 77 -22.93 -7.98 -10.30
C GLU A 77 -23.20 -6.88 -11.39
N LYS A 78 -24.07 -6.99 -12.41
CA LYS A 78 -25.23 -7.87 -12.73
C LYS A 78 -25.42 -8.02 -14.24
N GLU A 79 -26.04 -9.13 -14.62
CA GLU A 79 -26.68 -9.36 -15.92
C GLU A 79 -27.82 -8.34 -16.16
N ALA A 80 -27.78 -7.62 -17.27
CA ALA A 80 -28.91 -7.15 -18.09
C ALA A 80 -28.39 -6.18 -19.16
N ASP A 81 -27.99 -6.71 -20.32
CA ASP A 81 -28.54 -6.26 -21.61
C ASP A 81 -28.00 -7.16 -22.72
N GLU A 82 -28.91 -7.81 -23.44
CA GLU A 82 -28.60 -8.58 -24.64
C GLU A 82 -28.03 -7.65 -25.72
N VAL A 83 -26.71 -7.50 -25.76
CA VAL A 83 -26.02 -7.18 -27.01
C VAL A 83 -25.22 -8.41 -27.41
N ARG A 84 -25.85 -9.19 -28.27
CA ARG A 84 -25.33 -10.41 -28.91
C ARG A 84 -23.99 -10.11 -29.57
N THR A 85 -22.91 -10.28 -28.82
CA THR A 85 -21.53 -10.21 -29.29
C THR A 85 -20.89 -11.57 -29.14
N TYR A 86 -20.16 -11.98 -30.18
CA TYR A 86 -19.62 -13.31 -30.37
C TYR A 86 -18.55 -13.61 -29.31
N THR A 87 -18.93 -14.25 -28.21
CA THR A 87 -17.99 -14.95 -27.34
C THR A 87 -17.74 -16.34 -27.95
N PRO A 88 -16.53 -16.70 -28.37
CA PRO A 88 -16.24 -18.08 -28.75
C PRO A 88 -16.23 -18.90 -27.45
N THR A 89 -17.39 -19.45 -27.08
CA THR A 89 -17.51 -20.45 -26.02
C THR A 89 -16.83 -21.72 -26.52
N LYS A 90 -16.03 -22.30 -25.63
CA LYS A 90 -15.03 -23.35 -25.88
C LYS A 90 -15.45 -24.51 -26.81
N ARG A 91 -14.38 -25.10 -27.38
CA ARG A 91 -14.18 -26.51 -27.80
C ARG A 91 -14.65 -26.90 -29.20
N ARG A 92 -13.74 -26.79 -30.16
CA ARG A 92 -13.60 -27.83 -31.20
C ARG A 92 -12.49 -28.78 -30.77
N MET A 93 -12.83 -30.07 -30.65
CA MET A 93 -11.88 -31.17 -30.44
C MET A 93 -10.93 -31.27 -31.66
N PRO A 94 -9.70 -31.79 -31.49
CA PRO A 94 -8.75 -31.88 -32.58
C PRO A 94 -9.04 -33.15 -33.39
N VAL A 95 -9.57 -33.01 -34.61
CA VAL A 95 -9.53 -34.10 -35.60
C VAL A 95 -9.45 -33.50 -37.00
N HIS A 96 -8.24 -33.37 -37.54
CA HIS A 96 -7.80 -34.10 -38.74
C HIS A 96 -6.35 -33.73 -39.07
N GLN A 97 -5.49 -34.76 -39.06
CA GLN A 97 -4.23 -34.77 -39.79
C GLN A 97 -4.55 -34.90 -41.27
N PHE A 98 -4.11 -33.93 -42.09
CA PHE A 98 -3.71 -34.15 -43.47
C PHE A 98 -2.59 -33.17 -43.82
N ASN A 99 -1.49 -33.72 -44.30
CA ASN A 99 -0.39 -32.99 -44.93
C ASN A 99 -0.92 -32.30 -46.20
N ASP A 100 -0.51 -31.06 -46.45
CA ASP A 100 0.29 -30.66 -47.61
C ASP A 100 0.47 -29.14 -47.60
N GLU A 101 1.64 -28.74 -48.07
CA GLU A 101 2.22 -27.41 -48.11
C GLU A 101 1.39 -26.47 -49.00
N GLU A 102 0.82 -25.38 -48.45
CA GLU A 102 0.68 -24.10 -49.17
C GLU A 102 0.70 -22.93 -48.16
N GLU A 103 1.46 -21.91 -48.53
CA GLU A 103 1.97 -20.84 -47.69
C GLU A 103 0.93 -19.75 -47.36
N ASN A 104 1.05 -19.20 -46.14
CA ASN A 104 0.80 -17.79 -45.80
C ASN A 104 -0.62 -17.20 -45.59
N GLU A 105 -1.62 -17.96 -45.10
CA GLU A 105 -2.89 -17.34 -44.62
C GLU A 105 -3.21 -17.59 -43.13
N GLN A 106 -2.43 -18.45 -42.44
CA GLN A 106 -2.73 -18.84 -41.05
C GLN A 106 -2.23 -17.82 -40.00
N GLY A 107 -1.33 -16.91 -40.38
CA GLY A 107 -0.94 -15.76 -39.56
C GLY A 107 -2.05 -14.70 -39.52
N GLU A 108 -2.76 -14.51 -40.63
CA GLU A 108 -3.81 -13.50 -40.75
C GLU A 108 -5.05 -13.87 -39.95
N ILE A 109 -5.46 -15.14 -39.88
CA ILE A 109 -6.64 -15.54 -39.09
C ILE A 109 -6.43 -15.25 -37.59
N SER A 110 -5.21 -15.47 -37.08
CA SER A 110 -4.85 -15.14 -35.70
C SER A 110 -4.79 -13.62 -35.46
N THR A 111 -4.33 -12.88 -36.47
CA THR A 111 -4.17 -11.42 -36.43
C THR A 111 -5.51 -10.72 -36.58
N ASN A 112 -6.35 -11.15 -37.51
CA ASN A 112 -7.73 -10.72 -37.69
C ASN A 112 -8.54 -11.00 -36.42
N MET A 113 -8.34 -12.16 -35.78
CA MET A 113 -8.93 -12.45 -34.47
C MET A 113 -8.43 -11.51 -33.37
N ALA A 114 -7.12 -11.21 -33.33
CA ALA A 114 -6.55 -10.26 -32.37
C ALA A 114 -7.03 -8.82 -32.61
N ILE A 115 -7.18 -8.41 -33.87
CA ILE A 115 -7.74 -7.13 -34.29
C ILE A 115 -9.19 -7.02 -33.82
N ILE A 116 -10.01 -8.04 -34.08
CA ILE A 116 -11.41 -8.09 -33.63
C ILE A 116 -11.49 -7.97 -32.10
N GLN A 117 -10.66 -8.71 -31.35
CA GLN A 117 -10.61 -8.61 -29.89
C GLN A 117 -10.22 -7.20 -29.40
N ARG A 118 -9.24 -6.57 -30.07
CA ARG A 118 -8.78 -5.22 -29.74
C ARG A 118 -9.86 -4.17 -30.05
N ILE A 119 -10.56 -4.31 -31.18
CA ILE A 119 -11.69 -3.44 -31.55
C ILE A 119 -12.81 -3.58 -30.53
N SER A 120 -13.24 -4.80 -30.19
CA SER A 120 -14.27 -5.02 -29.16
C SER A 120 -13.88 -4.45 -27.80
N THR A 121 -12.59 -4.49 -27.45
CA THR A 121 -12.08 -3.89 -26.21
C THR A 121 -12.11 -2.36 -26.26
N LEU A 122 -11.78 -1.77 -27.41
CA LEU A 122 -11.83 -0.32 -27.63
C LEU A 122 -13.27 0.18 -27.64
N GLU A 123 -14.19 -0.47 -28.35
CA GLU A 123 -15.63 -0.15 -28.36
C GLU A 123 -16.20 -0.13 -26.94
N ARG A 124 -15.87 -1.14 -26.11
CA ARG A 124 -16.26 -1.17 -24.69
C ARG A 124 -15.74 0.05 -23.92
N LYS A 125 -14.47 0.43 -24.10
CA LYS A 125 -13.86 1.56 -23.38
C LYS A 125 -14.46 2.89 -23.84
N VAL A 126 -14.63 3.07 -25.15
CA VAL A 126 -15.25 4.26 -25.74
C VAL A 126 -16.67 4.41 -25.24
N TYR A 127 -17.48 3.34 -25.24
CA TYR A 127 -18.83 3.36 -24.70
C TYR A 127 -18.87 3.78 -23.23
N ASN A 128 -18.02 3.20 -22.37
CA ASN A 128 -17.94 3.59 -20.96
C ASN A 128 -17.46 5.04 -20.76
N LEU A 129 -16.57 5.52 -21.62
CA LEU A 129 -16.11 6.91 -21.63
C LEU A 129 -17.22 7.86 -22.07
N GLU A 130 -17.94 7.54 -23.15
CA GLU A 130 -19.08 8.32 -23.65
C GLU A 130 -20.19 8.39 -22.60
N GLN A 131 -20.52 7.29 -21.94
CA GLN A 131 -21.48 7.26 -20.83
C GLN A 131 -21.05 8.20 -19.69
N ARG A 132 -19.76 8.24 -19.36
CA ARG A 132 -19.21 9.09 -18.30
C ARG A 132 -19.13 10.57 -18.68
N VAL A 133 -18.88 10.87 -19.96
CA VAL A 133 -18.68 12.22 -20.48
C VAL A 133 -20.00 12.88 -20.88
N TYR A 134 -20.94 12.12 -21.45
CA TYR A 134 -22.23 12.62 -21.93
C TYR A 134 -23.41 12.32 -21.01
N GLY A 135 -23.24 11.51 -19.96
CA GLY A 135 -24.16 11.42 -18.84
C GLY A 135 -25.63 11.16 -19.21
N LEU A 136 -25.90 10.19 -20.09
CA LEU A 136 -27.24 9.62 -20.18
C LEU A 136 -27.37 8.50 -19.14
N LYS A 137 -27.99 8.84 -18.01
CA LYS A 137 -28.47 7.89 -17.00
C LYS A 137 -29.45 6.88 -17.59
#